data_AF-E1IB12-F1
#
_entry.id   AF-E1IB12-F1
#
_cell.length_a   1.000
_cell.length_b   1.000
_cell.length_c   1.000
_cell.angle_alpha   90.00
_cell.angle_beta   90.00
_cell.angle_gamma   90.00
#
_symmetry.space_group_name_H-M   'P 1'
#
loop_
_entity.id
_entity.type
_entity.pdbx_description
1 polymer ?
#
loop_
_entity_poly.entity_id
_entity_poly.type
_entity_poly.pdbx_seq_one_letter_code
_entity_poly.pdbx_strand_id
1 'polypeptide(L)'
;MIPYLLGSFWYNETSMPHSPDHHDIHYPFPHGLIRRLRRLRFGPNWLRAGGVALVVILVALLRGGWQLVVALVAAGVSALLYALHVEPTRPRLERRDLFFPNLPPGLEGLRIGHLSDLHIGHRYATQNTRWAVAAMLREQPDLLVITGDLVSYAENIADLPDLLRPLHAPLGVFAVPGNHDRWEGLEEIITALEPIGIEFLLNTQRRLVWRGTELTLAGVDDAWNGRMDLAAALADTPQNQFSILLCHLPDMLEAAAARGVDLQLSGHTHGGHVYLPWLGSLVLPRHGWRYSIGHARYAHTQIYVSRGLGGLPLRLGCRPEATMLTLRCQPFTSSLTT
;
A
#
# COMPACT_ATOMS: atom_id res chain seq x y z
N MET A 1 49.79 15.47 3.72
CA MET A 1 49.88 14.64 2.50
C MET A 1 48.53 13.99 2.23
N ILE A 2 47.73 14.66 1.40
CA ILE A 2 46.69 14.10 0.51
C ILE A 2 47.49 13.21 -0.51
N PRO A 3 46.99 12.14 -1.20
CA PRO A 3 45.61 12.04 -1.68
C PRO A 3 44.98 10.67 -2.10
N TYR A 4 43.71 10.74 -2.56
CA TYR A 4 42.92 9.90 -3.51
C TYR A 4 42.73 8.39 -3.20
N LEU A 5 41.53 7.81 -3.26
CA LEU A 5 40.69 7.66 -4.45
C LEU A 5 39.19 7.44 -4.12
N LEU A 6 38.36 8.28 -4.71
CA LEU A 6 36.93 8.04 -4.98
C LEU A 6 36.81 7.08 -6.16
N GLY A 7 35.99 6.03 -6.02
CA GLY A 7 35.64 5.09 -7.08
C GLY A 7 34.12 4.99 -7.21
N SER A 8 33.59 5.73 -8.18
CA SER A 8 32.23 5.65 -8.70
C SER A 8 31.95 4.30 -9.35
N PHE A 9 30.88 3.61 -8.94
CA PHE A 9 30.31 2.50 -9.70
C PHE A 9 28.85 2.79 -10.03
N TRP A 10 28.66 3.23 -11.27
CA TRP A 10 27.42 3.09 -12.02
C TRP A 10 27.32 1.62 -12.45
N TYR A 11 26.23 0.93 -12.12
CA TYR A 11 25.95 -0.41 -12.64
C TYR A 11 24.69 -0.35 -13.49
N ASN A 12 24.88 -0.62 -14.77
CA ASN A 12 23.89 -0.59 -15.84
C ASN A 12 23.60 -2.06 -16.19
N GLU A 13 22.49 -2.63 -15.72
CA GLU A 13 22.07 -3.99 -16.06
C GLU A 13 21.13 -3.97 -17.26
N THR A 14 21.73 -3.96 -18.44
CA THR A 14 21.11 -4.49 -19.66
C THR A 14 22.00 -5.61 -20.18
N SER A 15 21.36 -6.72 -20.56
CA SER A 15 21.89 -7.92 -21.25
C SER A 15 22.49 -9.03 -20.37
N MET A 16 21.77 -10.18 -20.32
CA MET A 16 22.24 -11.53 -20.73
C MET A 16 21.14 -12.60 -20.41
N PRO A 17 21.16 -13.77 -21.08
CA PRO A 17 19.97 -14.46 -21.59
C PRO A 17 19.45 -15.65 -20.76
N HIS A 18 18.25 -16.12 -21.13
CA HIS A 18 17.57 -17.33 -20.63
C HIS A 18 18.30 -18.65 -20.96
N SER A 19 18.33 -19.57 -19.99
CA SER A 19 18.26 -21.04 -20.21
C SER A 19 17.73 -21.73 -18.93
N PRO A 20 16.89 -22.78 -19.02
CA PRO A 20 16.18 -23.39 -17.90
C PRO A 20 16.91 -24.61 -17.30
N ASP A 21 16.29 -25.15 -16.24
CA ASP A 21 16.55 -26.40 -15.51
C ASP A 21 17.66 -26.41 -14.45
N HIS A 22 17.22 -26.32 -13.19
CA HIS A 22 17.79 -27.12 -12.10
C HIS A 22 16.71 -27.40 -11.05
N HIS A 23 16.25 -28.66 -11.00
CA HIS A 23 15.82 -29.29 -9.76
C HIS A 23 16.99 -29.22 -8.76
N ASP A 24 16.74 -28.75 -7.52
CA ASP A 24 17.13 -29.49 -6.32
C ASP A 24 16.83 -28.82 -4.96
N ILE A 25 16.31 -29.68 -4.06
CA ILE A 25 16.59 -29.83 -2.62
C ILE A 25 15.98 -28.85 -1.60
N HIS A 26 15.06 -29.42 -0.80
CA HIS A 26 14.60 -28.94 0.50
C HIS A 26 15.72 -28.93 1.55
N TYR A 27 15.89 -27.81 2.25
CA TYR A 27 16.61 -27.72 3.53
C TYR A 27 15.69 -27.14 4.63
N PRO A 28 15.56 -27.78 5.80
CA PRO A 28 14.74 -27.28 6.89
C PRO A 28 15.62 -26.64 7.99
N PHE A 29 15.85 -25.32 7.97
CA PHE A 29 16.26 -24.49 9.13
C PHE A 29 16.02 -22.99 8.82
N PRO A 30 15.81 -22.11 9.83
CA PRO A 30 15.06 -20.85 9.64
C PRO A 30 15.93 -19.73 9.06
N HIS A 31 16.02 -19.66 7.74
CA HIS A 31 16.68 -18.59 6.98
C HIS A 31 15.82 -17.30 6.83
N GLY A 32 14.72 -17.18 7.58
CA GLY A 32 13.69 -16.15 7.37
C GLY A 32 14.15 -14.71 7.63
N LEU A 33 14.99 -14.46 8.64
CA LEU A 33 15.29 -13.10 9.09
C LEU A 33 16.25 -12.35 8.13
N ILE A 34 17.34 -12.98 7.70
CA ILE A 34 18.35 -12.34 6.84
C ILE A 34 17.82 -12.10 5.43
N ARG A 35 17.00 -13.02 4.88
CA ARG A 35 16.31 -12.82 3.60
C ARG A 35 15.24 -11.73 3.69
N ARG A 36 14.51 -11.61 4.81
CA ARG A 36 13.54 -10.51 5.05
C ARG A 36 14.25 -9.16 5.15
N LEU A 37 15.39 -9.07 5.83
CA LEU A 37 16.16 -7.82 5.96
C LEU A 37 16.72 -7.30 4.63
N ARG A 38 17.15 -8.18 3.71
CA ARG A 38 17.60 -7.78 2.36
C ARG A 38 16.52 -7.12 1.49
N ARG A 39 15.24 -7.25 1.87
CA ARG A 39 14.10 -6.67 1.14
C ARG A 39 13.66 -5.32 1.69
N LEU A 40 14.18 -4.91 2.84
CA LEU A 40 13.91 -3.62 3.47
C LEU A 40 15.05 -2.66 3.17
N ARG A 41 14.70 -1.43 2.76
CA ARG A 41 15.69 -0.38 2.56
C ARG A 41 15.62 0.60 3.73
N PHE A 42 16.72 0.74 4.45
CA PHE A 42 16.91 1.84 5.41
C PHE A 42 17.22 3.11 4.62
N GLY A 43 16.20 3.96 4.49
CA GLY A 43 16.32 5.21 3.75
C GLY A 43 17.17 6.26 4.49
N PRO A 44 17.48 7.40 3.85
CA PRO A 44 18.16 8.54 4.49
C PRO A 44 17.47 9.00 5.79
N ASN A 45 16.15 8.81 5.88
CA ASN A 45 15.36 9.17 7.06
C ASN A 45 15.72 8.31 8.29
N TRP A 46 16.03 7.02 8.10
CA TRP A 46 16.51 6.16 9.19
C TRP A 46 17.84 6.65 9.76
N LEU A 47 18.79 6.99 8.88
CA LEU A 47 20.10 7.51 9.27
C LEU A 47 19.97 8.88 9.98
N ARG A 48 19.11 9.77 9.47
CA ARG A 48 18.81 11.06 10.10
C ARG A 48 18.19 10.88 11.48
N ALA A 49 17.23 9.98 11.62
CA ALA A 49 16.60 9.68 12.92
C ALA A 49 17.63 9.17 13.95
N GLY A 50 18.49 8.24 13.54
CA GLY A 50 19.58 7.74 14.39
C GLY A 50 20.57 8.84 14.79
N GLY A 51 20.96 9.70 13.86
CA GLY A 51 21.84 10.84 14.13
C GLY A 51 21.24 11.86 15.11
N VAL A 52 19.96 12.22 14.93
CA VAL A 52 19.25 13.11 15.86
C VAL A 52 19.16 12.49 17.25
N ALA A 53 18.79 11.22 17.36
CA ALA A 53 18.71 10.53 18.65
C ALA A 53 20.06 10.52 19.38
N LEU A 54 21.16 10.24 18.66
CA LEU A 54 22.51 10.26 19.22
C LEU A 54 22.90 11.65 19.74
N VAL A 55 22.63 12.71 18.97
CA VAL A 55 22.93 14.09 19.39
C VAL A 55 22.13 14.47 20.63
N VAL A 56 20.83 14.12 20.68
CA VAL A 56 19.97 14.39 21.84
C VAL A 56 20.49 13.68 23.09
N ILE A 57 20.88 12.40 22.98
CA ILE A 57 21.45 11.64 24.10
C ILE A 57 22.79 12.23 24.56
N LEU A 58 23.67 12.61 23.62
CA LEU A 58 24.97 13.20 23.95
C LEU A 58 24.80 14.55 24.64
N VAL A 59 23.94 15.42 24.13
CA VAL A 59 23.63 16.71 24.77
C VAL A 59 23.01 16.50 26.15
N ALA A 60 22.14 15.50 26.31
CA ALA A 60 21.55 15.18 27.60
C ALA A 60 22.59 14.72 28.63
N LEU A 61 23.52 13.86 28.23
CA LEU A 61 24.64 13.41 29.07
C LEU A 61 25.55 14.57 29.47
N LEU A 62 25.89 15.46 28.52
CA LEU A 62 26.83 16.55 28.75
C LEU A 62 26.22 17.74 29.52
N ARG A 63 24.91 17.98 29.40
CA ARG A 63 24.27 19.20 29.94
C ARG A 63 23.13 18.98 30.93
N GLY A 64 22.50 17.80 30.95
CA GLY A 64 21.30 17.53 31.76
C GLY A 64 21.44 16.43 32.81
N GLY A 65 22.61 15.79 32.90
CA GLY A 65 22.87 14.71 33.87
C GLY A 65 22.11 13.41 33.57
N TRP A 66 22.33 12.39 34.41
CA TRP A 66 21.77 11.04 34.20
C TRP A 66 20.23 11.00 34.27
N GLN A 67 19.59 11.93 34.97
CA GLN A 67 18.13 12.03 35.10
C GLN A 67 17.48 12.30 33.73
N LEU A 68 18.06 13.20 32.93
CA LEU A 68 17.55 13.49 31.58
C LEU A 68 17.73 12.28 30.65
N VAL A 69 18.81 11.52 30.80
CA VAL A 69 19.01 10.27 30.05
C VAL A 69 17.95 9.24 30.41
N VAL A 70 17.69 9.03 31.70
CA VAL A 70 16.63 8.13 32.17
C VAL A 70 15.27 8.58 31.61
N ALA A 71 14.96 9.87 31.63
CA ALA A 71 13.73 10.40 31.06
C ALA A 71 13.61 10.14 29.54
N LEU A 72 14.68 10.34 28.78
CA LEU A 72 14.71 10.06 27.33
C LEU A 72 14.54 8.57 27.02
N VAL A 73 15.21 7.70 27.78
CA VAL A 73 15.07 6.25 27.65
C VAL A 73 13.64 5.83 27.99
N ALA A 74 13.08 6.34 29.08
CA ALA A 74 11.70 6.07 29.46
C ALA A 74 10.72 6.51 28.36
N ALA A 75 10.90 7.71 27.79
CA ALA A 75 10.10 8.20 26.68
C ALA A 75 10.21 7.30 25.43
N GLY A 76 11.42 6.86 25.07
CA GLY A 76 11.64 5.94 23.95
C GLY A 76 10.97 4.58 24.16
N VAL A 77 11.07 4.01 25.36
CA VAL A 77 10.38 2.77 25.72
C VAL A 77 8.87 2.95 25.69
N SER A 78 8.34 4.04 26.24
CA SER A 78 6.92 4.36 26.18
C SER A 78 6.42 4.49 24.73
N ALA A 79 7.18 5.14 23.85
CA ALA A 79 6.84 5.26 22.43
C ALA A 79 6.83 3.90 21.72
N LEU A 80 7.81 3.03 22.01
CA LEU A 80 7.85 1.67 21.47
C LEU A 80 6.67 0.82 21.96
N LEU A 81 6.36 0.85 23.26
CA LEU A 81 5.22 0.14 23.83
C LEU A 81 3.90 0.63 23.23
N TYR A 82 3.75 1.94 23.07
CA TYR A 82 2.61 2.53 22.36
C TYR A 82 2.52 2.01 20.93
N ALA A 83 3.64 1.98 20.20
CA ALA A 83 3.69 1.55 18.82
C ALA A 83 3.43 0.05 18.61
N LEU A 84 3.66 -0.79 19.62
CA LEU A 84 3.43 -2.24 19.57
C LEU A 84 2.04 -2.66 20.08
N HIS A 85 1.46 -1.89 21.00
CA HIS A 85 0.28 -2.33 21.75
C HIS A 85 -0.93 -1.40 21.65
N VAL A 86 -0.75 -0.13 21.32
CA VAL A 86 -1.83 0.86 21.31
C VAL A 86 -2.18 1.31 19.90
N GLU A 87 -1.21 1.74 19.10
CA GLU A 87 -1.52 2.25 17.76
C GLU A 87 -2.02 1.17 16.78
N PRO A 88 -1.44 -0.04 16.73
CA PRO A 88 -1.91 -1.10 15.82
C PRO A 88 -3.33 -1.61 16.11
N THR A 89 -3.87 -1.37 17.31
CA THR A 89 -5.22 -1.78 17.72
C THR A 89 -6.28 -0.71 17.51
N ARG A 90 -5.89 0.44 16.94
CA ARG A 90 -6.75 1.60 16.73
C ARG A 90 -6.90 1.88 15.24
N PRO A 91 -7.57 1.00 14.47
CA PRO A 91 -7.83 1.28 13.07
C PRO A 91 -8.66 2.58 12.92
N ARG A 92 -8.54 3.25 11.78
CA ARG A 92 -9.23 4.51 11.48
C ARG A 92 -9.89 4.46 10.11
N LEU A 93 -11.05 5.09 10.01
CA LEU A 93 -11.70 5.35 8.73
C LEU A 93 -11.21 6.70 8.22
N GLU A 94 -10.48 6.70 7.11
CA GLU A 94 -10.09 7.92 6.39
C GLU A 94 -11.16 8.23 5.35
N ARG A 95 -11.56 9.51 5.24
CA ARG A 95 -12.46 9.99 4.19
C ARG A 95 -11.74 11.04 3.37
N ARG A 96 -11.70 10.88 2.05
CA ARG A 96 -10.93 11.76 1.16
C ARG A 96 -11.69 12.06 -0.11
N ASP A 97 -11.82 13.35 -0.40
CA ASP A 97 -12.23 13.82 -1.72
C ASP A 97 -11.01 13.88 -2.65
N LEU A 98 -11.13 13.30 -3.85
CA LEU A 98 -10.12 13.32 -4.90
C LEU A 98 -10.63 14.17 -6.05
N PHE A 99 -9.93 15.27 -6.35
CA PHE A 99 -10.38 16.28 -7.32
C PHE A 99 -9.70 16.08 -8.68
N PHE A 100 -10.48 15.88 -9.74
CA PHE A 100 -9.99 15.67 -11.10
C PHE A 100 -10.52 16.78 -12.04
N PRO A 101 -9.64 17.41 -12.86
CA PRO A 101 -10.07 18.42 -13.84
C PRO A 101 -11.05 17.87 -14.88
N ASN A 102 -10.84 16.62 -15.30
CA ASN A 102 -11.57 15.98 -16.39
C ASN A 102 -12.51 14.86 -15.88
N LEU A 103 -13.00 14.95 -14.63
CA LEU A 103 -13.95 13.96 -14.13
C LEU A 103 -15.24 14.05 -14.98
N PRO A 104 -15.68 12.95 -15.61
CA PRO A 104 -16.98 12.93 -16.27
C PRO A 104 -18.08 13.34 -15.27
N PRO A 105 -18.99 14.27 -15.62
CA PRO A 105 -19.97 14.81 -14.66
C PRO A 105 -20.83 13.75 -13.97
N GLY A 106 -21.13 12.63 -14.63
CA GLY A 106 -21.91 11.56 -14.03
C GLY A 106 -21.15 10.72 -13.00
N LEU A 107 -19.82 10.88 -12.86
CA LEU A 107 -18.99 10.28 -11.81
C LEU A 107 -18.79 11.19 -10.59
N GLU A 108 -19.34 12.42 -10.61
CA GLU A 108 -19.30 13.33 -9.45
C GLU A 108 -19.96 12.67 -8.23
N GLY A 109 -19.18 12.56 -7.15
CA GLY A 109 -19.62 11.97 -5.91
C GLY A 109 -19.57 10.44 -5.87
N LEU A 110 -18.97 9.75 -6.85
CA LEU A 110 -18.77 8.30 -6.79
C LEU A 110 -17.95 7.93 -5.54
N ARG A 111 -18.47 7.04 -4.70
CA ARG A 111 -17.86 6.64 -3.43
C ARG A 111 -17.19 5.28 -3.54
N ILE A 112 -15.89 5.24 -3.26
CA ILE A 112 -15.06 4.04 -3.38
C ILE A 112 -14.56 3.64 -1.99
N GLY A 113 -14.96 2.46 -1.53
CA GLY A 113 -14.41 1.82 -0.34
C GLY A 113 -13.12 1.10 -0.69
N HIS A 114 -12.01 1.47 -0.04
CA HIS A 114 -10.67 0.93 -0.32
C HIS A 114 -10.12 0.25 0.94
N LEU A 115 -9.92 -1.06 0.84
CA LEU A 115 -9.23 -1.89 1.82
C LEU A 115 -7.91 -2.38 1.23
N SER A 116 -6.91 -2.62 2.07
CA SER A 116 -5.61 -3.12 1.62
C SER A 116 -4.87 -3.79 2.78
N ASP A 117 -3.93 -4.66 2.43
CA ASP A 117 -2.94 -5.28 3.33
C ASP A 117 -3.60 -5.81 4.61
N LEU A 118 -4.57 -6.71 4.44
CA LEU A 118 -5.30 -7.31 5.56
C LEU A 118 -4.37 -8.15 6.42
N HIS A 119 -3.44 -8.89 5.78
CA HIS A 119 -2.48 -9.78 6.41
C HIS A 119 -3.08 -10.69 7.48
N ILE A 120 -4.19 -11.37 7.17
CA ILE A 120 -4.78 -12.36 8.09
C ILE A 120 -3.70 -13.39 8.47
N GLY A 121 -3.63 -13.68 9.77
CA GLY A 121 -2.54 -14.45 10.40
C GLY A 121 -1.60 -13.61 11.27
N HIS A 122 -1.40 -12.32 10.94
CA HIS A 122 -0.64 -11.42 11.81
C HIS A 122 -1.46 -10.91 13.00
N ARG A 123 -0.75 -10.47 14.05
CA ARG A 123 -1.39 -9.92 15.26
C ARG A 123 -2.25 -8.71 14.90
N TYR A 124 -3.47 -8.68 15.45
CA TYR A 124 -4.51 -7.67 15.24
C TYR A 124 -5.17 -7.65 13.85
N ALA A 125 -4.62 -8.33 12.84
CA ALA A 125 -5.13 -8.33 11.47
C ALA A 125 -6.62 -8.69 11.39
N THR A 126 -7.01 -9.85 11.93
CA THR A 126 -8.41 -10.31 11.93
C THR A 126 -9.35 -9.32 12.60
N GLN A 127 -8.96 -8.72 13.73
CA GLN A 127 -9.79 -7.74 14.44
C GLN A 127 -9.94 -6.44 13.64
N ASN A 128 -8.85 -5.95 13.05
CA ASN A 128 -8.85 -4.75 12.22
C ASN A 128 -9.68 -4.97 10.94
N THR A 129 -9.59 -6.15 10.32
CA THR A 129 -10.40 -6.52 9.15
C THR A 129 -11.89 -6.58 9.50
N ARG A 130 -12.29 -7.19 10.62
CA ARG A 130 -13.69 -7.17 11.08
C ARG A 130 -14.19 -5.74 11.30
N TRP A 131 -13.37 -4.89 11.93
CA TRP A 131 -13.70 -3.48 12.10
C TRP A 131 -13.87 -2.77 10.76
N ALA A 132 -13.00 -3.03 9.78
CA ALA A 132 -13.03 -2.39 8.48
C ALA A 132 -14.25 -2.81 7.65
N VAL A 133 -14.59 -4.11 7.68
CA VAL A 133 -15.82 -4.65 7.07
C VAL A 133 -17.05 -3.94 7.65
N ALA A 134 -17.13 -3.84 8.99
CA ALA A 134 -18.21 -3.10 9.64
C ALA A 134 -18.22 -1.60 9.29
N ALA A 135 -17.05 -0.99 9.07
CA ALA A 135 -16.96 0.39 8.62
C ALA A 135 -17.47 0.55 7.18
N MET A 136 -17.08 -0.34 6.25
CA MET A 136 -17.55 -0.30 4.86
C MET A 136 -19.06 -0.53 4.77
N LEU A 137 -19.62 -1.44 5.55
CA LEU A 137 -21.07 -1.66 5.62
C LEU A 137 -21.85 -0.42 6.09
N ARG A 138 -21.28 0.35 7.05
CA ARG A 138 -21.87 1.62 7.49
C ARG A 138 -21.73 2.72 6.45
N GLU A 139 -20.60 2.77 5.76
CA GLU A 139 -20.36 3.80 4.76
C GLU A 139 -21.16 3.56 3.47
N GLN A 140 -21.45 2.31 3.10
CA GLN A 140 -22.16 1.96 1.85
C GLN A 140 -21.47 2.57 0.61
N PRO A 141 -20.26 2.11 0.25
CA PRO A 141 -19.61 2.54 -0.98
C PRO A 141 -20.38 2.09 -2.23
N ASP A 142 -20.24 2.84 -3.32
CA ASP A 142 -20.75 2.45 -4.64
C ASP A 142 -19.89 1.34 -5.26
N LEU A 143 -18.57 1.39 -5.02
CA LEU A 143 -17.56 0.44 -5.48
C LEU A 143 -16.66 0.05 -4.29
N LEU A 144 -16.38 -1.24 -4.10
CA LEU A 144 -15.42 -1.69 -3.08
C LEU A 144 -14.22 -2.37 -3.73
N VAL A 145 -13.01 -2.01 -3.28
CA VAL A 145 -11.77 -2.54 -3.81
C VAL A 145 -10.82 -3.00 -2.69
N ILE A 146 -10.10 -4.10 -2.94
CA ILE A 146 -9.09 -4.68 -2.05
C ILE A 146 -7.76 -4.76 -2.81
N THR A 147 -6.76 -3.97 -2.41
CA THR A 147 -5.50 -3.86 -3.17
C THR A 147 -4.37 -4.71 -2.61
N GLY A 148 -4.62 -6.00 -2.39
CA GLY A 148 -3.59 -7.02 -2.10
C GLY A 148 -3.23 -7.23 -0.64
N ASP A 149 -2.38 -8.23 -0.43
CA ASP A 149 -1.86 -8.74 0.84
C ASP A 149 -2.98 -9.12 1.82
N LEU A 150 -3.86 -10.03 1.38
CA LEU A 150 -4.99 -10.52 2.15
C LEU A 150 -4.54 -11.42 3.32
N VAL A 151 -3.55 -12.30 3.10
CA VAL A 151 -3.02 -13.22 4.13
C VAL A 151 -1.53 -13.03 4.33
N SER A 152 -1.01 -13.47 5.48
CA SER A 152 0.43 -13.62 5.70
C SER A 152 0.91 -15.05 5.74
N TYR A 153 -0.02 -16.00 5.90
CA TYR A 153 0.23 -17.43 5.97
C TYR A 153 -0.89 -18.19 5.26
N ALA A 154 -0.53 -19.20 4.47
CA ALA A 154 -1.49 -20.03 3.71
C ALA A 154 -2.60 -20.64 4.58
N GLU A 155 -2.28 -21.03 5.82
CA GLU A 155 -3.25 -21.60 6.77
C GLU A 155 -4.42 -20.68 7.12
N ASN A 156 -4.27 -19.36 6.90
CA ASN A 156 -5.31 -18.37 7.16
C ASN A 156 -6.22 -18.06 5.97
N ILE A 157 -5.98 -18.67 4.80
CA ILE A 157 -6.84 -18.48 3.62
C ILE A 157 -8.28 -18.91 3.92
N ALA A 158 -8.45 -19.98 4.69
CA ALA A 158 -9.77 -20.51 5.08
C ALA A 158 -10.59 -19.52 5.94
N ASP A 159 -9.96 -18.54 6.58
CA ASP A 159 -10.65 -17.52 7.39
C ASP A 159 -11.25 -16.39 6.54
N LEU A 160 -10.74 -16.19 5.31
CA LEU A 160 -11.11 -15.05 4.46
C LEU A 160 -12.60 -15.00 4.13
N PRO A 161 -13.27 -16.12 3.76
CA PRO A 161 -14.66 -16.04 3.35
C PRO A 161 -15.57 -15.54 4.47
N ASP A 162 -15.36 -15.99 5.70
CA ASP A 162 -16.18 -15.57 6.84
C ASP A 162 -15.93 -14.11 7.25
N LEU A 163 -14.72 -13.60 7.02
CA LEU A 163 -14.39 -12.21 7.26
C LEU A 163 -15.00 -11.28 6.22
N LEU A 164 -14.94 -11.64 4.94
CA LEU A 164 -15.21 -10.74 3.83
C LEU A 164 -16.60 -10.91 3.20
N ARG A 165 -17.30 -12.02 3.42
CA ARG A 165 -18.67 -12.28 2.91
C ARG A 165 -19.67 -11.14 3.14
N PRO A 166 -19.63 -10.38 4.25
CA PRO A 166 -20.56 -9.28 4.42
C PRO A 166 -20.37 -8.11 3.44
N LEU A 167 -19.19 -7.98 2.82
CA LEU A 167 -18.90 -6.88 1.90
C LEU A 167 -19.79 -6.96 0.66
N HIS A 168 -20.42 -5.83 0.33
CA HIS A 168 -21.14 -5.65 -0.92
C HIS A 168 -21.05 -4.18 -1.34
N ALA A 169 -21.14 -3.95 -2.64
CA ALA A 169 -21.28 -2.61 -3.22
C ALA A 169 -22.06 -2.72 -4.55
N PRO A 170 -22.88 -1.72 -4.93
CA PRO A 170 -23.68 -1.74 -6.16
C PRO A 170 -22.89 -2.02 -7.45
N LEU A 171 -21.65 -1.50 -7.55
CA LEU A 171 -20.78 -1.72 -8.71
C LEU A 171 -19.92 -2.98 -8.59
N GLY A 172 -19.98 -3.69 -7.46
CA GLY A 172 -19.21 -4.90 -7.19
C GLY A 172 -18.06 -4.71 -6.20
N VAL A 173 -17.47 -5.84 -5.82
CA VAL A 173 -16.29 -5.93 -4.95
C VAL A 173 -15.15 -6.54 -5.75
N PHE A 174 -14.06 -5.80 -5.90
CA PHE A 174 -12.92 -6.23 -6.72
C PHE A 174 -11.64 -6.32 -5.91
N ALA A 175 -10.76 -7.24 -6.27
CA ALA A 175 -9.48 -7.43 -5.64
C ALA A 175 -8.33 -7.56 -6.65
N VAL A 176 -7.12 -7.21 -6.21
CA VAL A 176 -5.87 -7.56 -6.89
C VAL A 176 -4.94 -8.22 -5.86
N PRO A 177 -4.02 -9.10 -6.27
CA PRO A 177 -3.09 -9.73 -5.36
C PRO A 177 -2.00 -8.76 -4.92
N GLY A 178 -1.52 -8.96 -3.70
CA GLY A 178 -0.21 -8.45 -3.27
C GLY A 178 0.87 -9.52 -3.35
N ASN A 179 2.08 -9.15 -2.96
CA ASN A 179 3.20 -10.11 -2.99
C ASN A 179 3.02 -11.25 -1.98
N HIS A 180 2.41 -11.00 -0.82
CA HIS A 180 2.15 -12.07 0.15
C HIS A 180 1.14 -13.09 -0.39
N ASP A 181 0.09 -12.65 -1.07
CA ASP A 181 -0.91 -13.55 -1.64
C ASP A 181 -0.27 -14.53 -2.63
N ARG A 182 0.68 -14.04 -3.44
CA ARG A 182 1.47 -14.88 -4.35
C ARG A 182 2.45 -15.82 -3.65
N TRP A 183 2.93 -15.49 -2.46
CA TRP A 183 3.81 -16.38 -1.69
C TRP A 183 3.04 -17.49 -1.00
N GLU A 184 1.81 -17.22 -0.60
CA GLU A 184 1.04 -18.11 0.27
C GLU A 184 0.02 -18.99 -0.48
N GLY A 185 -0.41 -18.61 -1.69
CA GLY A 185 -1.34 -19.41 -2.51
C GLY A 185 -2.46 -18.54 -3.08
N LEU A 186 -2.16 -17.84 -4.18
CA LEU A 186 -3.12 -16.91 -4.78
C LEU A 186 -4.34 -17.64 -5.34
N GLU A 187 -4.11 -18.78 -5.98
CA GLU A 187 -5.14 -19.58 -6.61
C GLU A 187 -6.17 -20.08 -5.57
N GLU A 188 -5.70 -20.47 -4.38
CA GLU A 188 -6.53 -20.83 -3.24
C GLU A 188 -7.31 -19.62 -2.68
N ILE A 189 -6.69 -18.44 -2.61
CA ILE A 189 -7.35 -17.20 -2.20
C ILE A 189 -8.49 -16.84 -3.16
N ILE A 190 -8.22 -16.89 -4.48
CA ILE A 190 -9.23 -16.62 -5.52
C ILE A 190 -10.38 -17.62 -5.39
N THR A 191 -10.05 -18.91 -5.29
CA THR A 191 -11.04 -19.99 -5.13
C THR A 191 -11.92 -19.81 -3.88
N ALA A 192 -11.36 -19.26 -2.81
CA ALA A 192 -12.09 -18.99 -1.57
C ALA A 192 -13.01 -17.76 -1.67
N LEU A 193 -12.66 -16.76 -2.48
CA LEU A 193 -13.30 -15.43 -2.47
C LEU A 193 -14.23 -15.15 -3.65
N GLU A 194 -14.01 -15.74 -4.82
CA GLU A 194 -14.92 -15.60 -5.95
C GLU A 194 -16.35 -16.08 -5.64
N PRO A 195 -16.57 -17.22 -4.94
CA PRO A 195 -17.92 -17.70 -4.64
C PRO A 195 -18.75 -16.77 -3.74
N ILE A 196 -18.10 -15.86 -3.01
CA ILE A 196 -18.78 -14.85 -2.18
C ILE A 196 -18.86 -13.48 -2.86
N GLY A 197 -18.54 -13.40 -4.16
CA GLY A 197 -18.74 -12.20 -4.97
C GLY A 197 -17.57 -11.20 -4.96
N ILE A 198 -16.38 -11.64 -4.56
CA ILE A 198 -15.15 -10.82 -4.66
C ILE A 198 -14.40 -11.25 -5.92
N GLU A 199 -14.41 -10.40 -6.94
CA GLU A 199 -13.81 -10.70 -8.23
C GLU A 199 -12.35 -10.25 -8.29
N PHE A 200 -11.44 -11.12 -8.72
CA PHE A 200 -10.03 -10.76 -8.92
C PHE A 200 -9.77 -10.22 -10.33
N LEU A 201 -9.07 -9.09 -10.41
CA LEU A 201 -8.64 -8.48 -11.66
C LEU A 201 -7.14 -8.75 -11.90
N LEU A 202 -6.82 -9.84 -12.59
CA LEU A 202 -5.45 -10.21 -12.92
C LEU A 202 -5.09 -9.81 -14.35
N ASN A 203 -4.42 -8.66 -14.50
CA ASN A 203 -4.07 -8.07 -15.79
C ASN A 203 -5.28 -7.94 -16.73
N THR A 204 -6.41 -7.53 -16.16
CA THR A 204 -7.69 -7.44 -16.87
C THR A 204 -8.45 -6.22 -16.38
N GLN A 205 -9.58 -5.94 -17.02
CA GLN A 205 -10.44 -4.81 -16.70
C GLN A 205 -11.92 -5.19 -16.65
N ARG A 206 -12.70 -4.32 -16.01
CA ARG A 206 -14.15 -4.27 -16.07
C ARG A 206 -14.60 -2.87 -16.43
N ARG A 207 -15.54 -2.81 -17.38
CA ARG A 207 -16.30 -1.59 -17.64
C ARG A 207 -17.45 -1.53 -16.65
N LEU A 208 -17.46 -0.49 -15.83
CA LEU A 208 -18.50 -0.23 -14.85
C LEU A 208 -19.37 0.94 -15.31
N VAL A 209 -20.67 0.88 -15.04
CA VAL A 209 -21.61 1.94 -15.38
C VAL A 209 -22.20 2.47 -14.08
N TRP A 210 -21.96 3.74 -13.76
CA TRP A 210 -22.56 4.41 -12.61
C TRP A 210 -23.33 5.64 -13.08
N ARG A 211 -24.63 5.69 -12.75
CA ARG A 211 -25.54 6.77 -13.17
C ARG A 211 -25.49 7.06 -14.68
N GLY A 212 -25.35 6.01 -15.50
CA GLY A 212 -25.28 6.10 -16.96
C GLY A 212 -23.93 6.56 -17.51
N THR A 213 -22.91 6.74 -16.67
CA THR A 213 -21.54 7.08 -17.10
C THR A 213 -20.63 5.88 -16.93
N GLU A 214 -19.88 5.56 -17.99
CA GLU A 214 -18.91 4.47 -17.97
C GLU A 214 -17.57 4.88 -17.35
N LEU A 215 -16.97 3.96 -16.62
CA LEU A 215 -15.57 4.03 -16.19
C LEU A 215 -14.91 2.66 -16.35
N THR A 216 -13.60 2.66 -16.58
CA THR A 216 -12.79 1.44 -16.60
C THR A 216 -12.18 1.20 -15.23
N LEU A 217 -12.41 0.02 -14.66
CA LEU A 217 -11.68 -0.49 -13.51
C LEU A 217 -10.71 -1.58 -14.00
N ALA A 218 -9.42 -1.26 -14.02
CA ALA A 218 -8.36 -2.19 -14.38
C ALA A 218 -7.68 -2.72 -13.12
N GLY A 219 -7.21 -3.95 -13.17
CA GLY A 219 -6.36 -4.54 -12.14
C GLY A 219 -5.18 -5.25 -12.74
N VAL A 220 -4.03 -5.15 -12.09
CA VAL A 220 -2.82 -5.84 -12.47
C VAL A 220 -2.44 -6.88 -11.44
N ASP A 221 -1.75 -7.90 -11.93
CA ASP A 221 -1.05 -8.84 -11.08
C ASP A 221 0.13 -8.18 -10.33
N ASP A 222 0.62 -8.82 -9.27
CA ASP A 222 1.77 -8.33 -8.48
C ASP A 222 3.04 -8.23 -9.35
N ALA A 223 3.70 -7.07 -9.31
CA ALA A 223 4.92 -6.83 -10.10
C ALA A 223 6.20 -7.38 -9.45
N TRP A 224 6.14 -7.77 -8.18
CA TRP A 224 7.32 -8.32 -7.49
C TRP A 224 7.48 -9.81 -7.78
N ASN A 225 6.40 -10.57 -7.66
CA ASN A 225 6.42 -12.03 -7.73
C ASN A 225 5.38 -12.62 -8.69
N GLY A 226 4.56 -11.79 -9.32
CA GLY A 226 3.63 -12.18 -10.37
C GLY A 226 4.14 -11.85 -11.78
N ARG A 227 3.20 -11.81 -12.71
CA ARG A 227 3.41 -11.39 -14.10
C ARG A 227 2.58 -10.15 -14.37
N MET A 228 2.95 -9.03 -13.76
CA MET A 228 2.28 -7.75 -14.04
C MET A 228 2.34 -7.44 -15.54
N ASP A 229 1.17 -7.22 -16.13
CA ASP A 229 1.01 -6.79 -17.51
C ASP A 229 0.00 -5.64 -17.59
N LEU A 230 0.52 -4.43 -17.48
CA LEU A 230 -0.27 -3.20 -17.58
C LEU A 230 -0.83 -2.98 -19.00
N ALA A 231 -0.17 -3.53 -20.03
CA ALA A 231 -0.69 -3.41 -21.40
C ALA A 231 -1.93 -4.28 -21.60
N ALA A 232 -1.92 -5.51 -21.09
CA ALA A 232 -3.09 -6.37 -21.08
C ALA A 232 -4.21 -5.79 -20.20
N ALA A 233 -3.88 -5.28 -18.99
CA ALA A 233 -4.88 -4.73 -18.07
C ALA A 233 -5.64 -3.53 -18.63
N LEU A 234 -5.00 -2.73 -19.48
CA LEU A 234 -5.56 -1.54 -20.12
C LEU A 234 -5.82 -1.76 -21.62
N ALA A 235 -5.81 -3.01 -22.08
CA ALA A 235 -6.15 -3.31 -23.46
C ALA A 235 -7.59 -2.87 -23.72
N ASP A 236 -7.81 -2.19 -24.85
CA ASP A 236 -9.12 -1.70 -25.28
C ASP A 236 -9.80 -0.68 -24.33
N THR A 237 -9.08 -0.08 -23.38
CA THR A 237 -9.60 1.05 -22.61
C THR A 237 -9.89 2.22 -23.58
N PRO A 238 -11.14 2.70 -23.69
CA PRO A 238 -11.46 3.78 -24.61
C PRO A 238 -10.68 5.06 -24.27
N GLN A 239 -10.17 5.73 -25.30
CA GLN A 239 -9.55 7.04 -25.12
C GLN A 239 -10.57 8.01 -24.49
N ASN A 240 -10.13 8.73 -23.46
CA ASN A 240 -10.94 9.69 -22.68
C ASN A 240 -12.01 9.10 -21.76
N GLN A 241 -12.05 7.77 -21.54
CA GLN A 241 -12.86 7.19 -20.47
C GLN A 241 -12.08 7.26 -19.15
N PHE A 242 -12.76 7.68 -18.08
CA PHE A 242 -12.15 7.73 -16.75
C PHE A 242 -11.72 6.32 -16.31
N SER A 243 -10.48 6.18 -15.85
CA SER A 243 -9.88 4.88 -15.54
C SER A 243 -9.28 4.82 -14.13
N ILE A 244 -9.59 3.74 -13.43
CA ILE A 244 -9.08 3.42 -12.11
C ILE A 244 -8.24 2.14 -12.21
N LEU A 245 -6.99 2.21 -11.77
CA LEU A 245 -6.07 1.08 -11.70
C LEU A 245 -5.95 0.59 -10.26
N LEU A 246 -6.24 -0.69 -10.04
CA LEU A 246 -5.89 -1.42 -8.83
C LEU A 246 -4.50 -2.03 -9.02
N CYS A 247 -3.54 -1.59 -8.21
CA CYS A 247 -2.18 -2.10 -8.25
C CYS A 247 -1.62 -2.08 -6.83
N HIS A 248 -1.23 -3.23 -6.31
CA HIS A 248 -0.72 -3.33 -4.94
C HIS A 248 0.52 -2.42 -4.72
N LEU A 249 1.44 -2.40 -5.69
CA LEU A 249 2.71 -1.68 -5.60
C LEU A 249 2.57 -0.21 -6.06
N PRO A 250 2.79 0.78 -5.17
CA PRO A 250 2.50 2.17 -5.50
C PRO A 250 3.53 2.82 -6.46
N ASP A 251 4.77 2.32 -6.53
CA ASP A 251 5.81 2.86 -7.43
C ASP A 251 5.53 2.58 -8.93
N MET A 252 4.39 1.97 -9.28
CA MET A 252 3.93 1.80 -10.67
C MET A 252 3.22 3.03 -11.27
N LEU A 253 3.05 4.09 -10.47
CA LEU A 253 2.29 5.28 -10.84
C LEU A 253 2.75 5.93 -12.15
N GLU A 254 4.06 6.05 -12.38
CA GLU A 254 4.57 6.66 -13.62
C GLU A 254 4.23 5.83 -14.86
N ALA A 255 4.28 4.51 -14.76
CA ALA A 255 3.91 3.61 -15.84
C ALA A 255 2.40 3.68 -16.12
N ALA A 256 1.58 3.76 -15.07
CA ALA A 256 0.15 3.99 -15.18
C ALA A 256 -0.16 5.33 -15.86
N ALA A 257 0.52 6.41 -15.45
CA ALA A 257 0.37 7.73 -16.05
C ALA A 257 0.76 7.77 -17.53
N ALA A 258 1.82 7.06 -17.91
CA ALA A 258 2.22 6.94 -19.31
C ALA A 258 1.16 6.23 -20.20
N ARG A 259 0.21 5.52 -19.58
CA ARG A 259 -0.91 4.85 -20.25
C ARG A 259 -2.25 5.58 -20.10
N GLY A 260 -2.25 6.78 -19.51
CA GLY A 260 -3.45 7.60 -19.38
C GLY A 260 -4.37 7.22 -18.22
N VAL A 261 -3.89 6.49 -17.22
CA VAL A 261 -4.67 6.16 -16.03
C VAL A 261 -4.99 7.43 -15.23
N ASP A 262 -6.22 7.59 -14.75
CA ASP A 262 -6.60 8.76 -13.95
C ASP A 262 -6.30 8.58 -12.46
N LEU A 263 -6.61 7.39 -11.92
CA LEU A 263 -6.46 7.08 -10.50
C LEU A 263 -5.83 5.70 -10.29
N GLN A 264 -4.76 5.63 -9.51
CA GLN A 264 -4.21 4.38 -9.00
C GLN A 264 -4.54 4.20 -7.50
N LEU A 265 -4.99 3.01 -7.12
CA LEU A 265 -5.22 2.62 -5.73
C LEU A 265 -4.23 1.52 -5.35
N SER A 266 -3.50 1.72 -4.25
CA SER A 266 -2.38 0.87 -3.84
C SER A 266 -2.28 0.67 -2.33
N GLY A 267 -1.45 -0.28 -1.92
CA GLY A 267 -1.16 -0.65 -0.53
C GLY A 267 0.34 -0.75 -0.27
N HIS A 268 0.77 -1.90 0.26
CA HIS A 268 2.14 -2.41 0.35
C HIS A 268 3.04 -1.75 1.40
N THR A 269 2.96 -0.43 1.49
CA THR A 269 3.95 0.38 2.21
C THR A 269 3.73 0.43 3.71
N HIS A 270 2.49 0.27 4.16
CA HIS A 270 2.07 0.48 5.55
C HIS A 270 2.44 1.85 6.14
N GLY A 271 2.64 2.88 5.31
CA GLY A 271 3.24 4.14 5.77
C GLY A 271 4.69 4.02 6.24
N GLY A 272 5.32 2.87 6.00
CA GLY A 272 6.63 2.49 6.48
C GLY A 272 6.68 1.99 7.93
N HIS A 273 5.52 1.64 8.51
CA HIS A 273 5.32 1.23 9.91
C HIS A 273 5.64 2.32 10.95
N VAL A 274 6.67 3.12 10.74
CA VAL A 274 7.02 4.29 11.55
C VAL A 274 7.10 5.50 10.63
N TYR A 275 6.17 6.43 10.83
CA TYR A 275 6.12 7.72 10.19
C TYR A 275 6.24 8.81 11.24
N LEU A 276 7.34 9.56 11.17
CA LEU A 276 7.59 10.69 12.05
C LEU A 276 7.23 11.99 11.31
N PRO A 277 6.55 12.95 11.98
CA PRO A 277 6.39 14.28 11.42
C PRO A 277 7.73 14.85 10.94
N TRP A 278 7.75 15.50 9.78
CA TRP A 278 8.92 16.12 9.14
C TRP A 278 10.00 15.16 8.59
N LEU A 279 10.19 13.99 9.21
CA LEU A 279 11.12 12.97 8.72
C LEU A 279 10.47 11.99 7.73
N GLY A 280 9.16 11.81 7.81
CA GLY A 280 8.41 10.86 6.99
C GLY A 280 8.63 9.41 7.42
N SER A 281 8.40 8.49 6.47
CA SER A 281 8.56 7.04 6.68
C SER A 281 10.03 6.68 6.88
N LEU A 282 10.31 5.86 7.91
CA LEU A 282 11.68 5.48 8.23
C LEU A 282 12.18 4.24 7.47
N VAL A 283 11.31 3.25 7.25
CA VAL A 283 11.62 2.00 6.54
C VAL A 283 10.54 1.75 5.51
N LEU A 284 10.91 1.48 4.26
CA LEU A 284 9.96 1.20 3.20
C LEU A 284 10.31 -0.12 2.51
N PRO A 285 9.29 -0.89 2.07
CA PRO A 285 9.52 -2.08 1.28
C PRO A 285 9.99 -1.72 -0.12
N ARG A 286 10.52 -2.70 -0.86
CA ARG A 286 10.83 -2.57 -2.28
C ARG A 286 9.57 -2.17 -3.06
N HIS A 287 9.68 -1.30 -4.08
CA HIS A 287 8.53 -0.79 -4.87
C HIS A 287 7.53 0.09 -4.09
N GLY A 288 7.95 0.63 -2.94
CA GLY A 288 7.17 1.58 -2.14
C GLY A 288 7.97 2.79 -1.69
N TRP A 289 8.96 3.22 -2.49
CA TRP A 289 9.94 4.23 -2.08
C TRP A 289 9.50 5.67 -2.38
N ARG A 290 8.65 5.87 -3.39
CA ARG A 290 8.27 7.21 -3.84
C ARG A 290 6.96 7.66 -3.21
N TYR A 291 6.02 6.73 -3.09
CA TYR A 291 4.67 6.98 -2.59
C TYR A 291 4.41 6.10 -1.37
N SER A 292 4.69 6.63 -0.17
CA SER A 292 4.67 5.83 1.05
C SER A 292 3.34 5.82 1.81
N ILE A 293 2.47 6.81 1.61
CA ILE A 293 1.20 6.94 2.34
C ILE A 293 0.30 8.00 1.70
N GLY A 294 -1.00 7.73 1.64
CA GLY A 294 -2.03 8.72 1.35
C GLY A 294 -2.07 9.17 -0.11
N HIS A 295 -2.57 10.39 -0.31
CA HIS A 295 -2.80 10.95 -1.63
C HIS A 295 -1.55 11.62 -2.20
N ALA A 296 -1.25 11.33 -3.46
CA ALA A 296 -0.24 12.02 -4.25
C ALA A 296 -0.66 12.11 -5.73
N ARG A 297 0.17 12.78 -6.54
CA ARG A 297 -0.08 12.96 -7.98
C ARG A 297 1.22 12.89 -8.77
N TYR A 298 1.16 12.31 -9.96
CA TYR A 298 2.19 12.39 -10.97
C TYR A 298 1.55 12.72 -12.33
N ALA A 299 1.98 13.82 -12.95
CA ALA A 299 1.32 14.38 -14.12
C ALA A 299 -0.20 14.55 -13.89
N HIS A 300 -1.05 13.90 -14.70
CA HIS A 300 -2.51 13.93 -14.56
C HIS A 300 -3.05 12.84 -13.62
N THR A 301 -2.27 11.80 -13.35
CA THR A 301 -2.69 10.62 -12.57
C THR A 301 -2.55 10.88 -11.07
N GLN A 302 -3.58 10.53 -10.33
CA GLN A 302 -3.59 10.55 -8.86
C GLN A 302 -3.34 9.16 -8.30
N ILE A 303 -2.73 9.08 -7.12
CA ILE A 303 -2.58 7.84 -6.38
C ILE A 303 -3.13 8.00 -4.96
N TYR A 304 -3.74 6.93 -4.43
CA TYR A 304 -3.95 6.78 -3.00
C TYR A 304 -3.28 5.50 -2.49
N VAL A 305 -2.36 5.66 -1.55
CA VAL A 305 -1.60 4.55 -0.93
C VAL A 305 -2.13 4.28 0.47
N SER A 306 -2.76 3.13 0.64
CA SER A 306 -3.31 2.71 1.93
C SER A 306 -2.19 2.38 2.93
N ARG A 307 -2.41 2.72 4.21
CA ARG A 307 -1.57 2.22 5.33
C ARG A 307 -1.82 0.75 5.67
N GLY A 308 -2.81 0.12 5.05
CA GLY A 308 -3.14 -1.28 5.31
C GLY A 308 -3.83 -1.52 6.66
N LEU A 309 -4.45 -2.69 6.82
CA LEU A 309 -5.17 -3.07 8.05
C LEU A 309 -4.34 -3.96 8.99
N GLY A 310 -3.42 -4.75 8.44
CA GLY A 310 -2.55 -5.67 9.15
C GLY A 310 -1.06 -5.37 8.91
N GLY A 311 -0.25 -6.41 8.80
CA GLY A 311 1.21 -6.32 8.60
C GLY A 311 1.99 -6.49 9.90
N LEU A 312 3.23 -5.99 9.94
CA LEU A 312 4.04 -6.02 11.16
C LEU A 312 3.31 -5.26 12.28
N PRO A 313 3.18 -5.81 13.50
CA PRO A 313 2.42 -5.19 14.59
C PRO A 313 3.19 -4.06 15.28
N LEU A 314 3.91 -3.25 14.51
CA LEU A 314 4.63 -2.06 14.92
C LEU A 314 4.08 -0.90 14.08
N ARG A 315 3.37 0.05 14.71
CA ARG A 315 2.84 1.24 14.05
C ARG A 315 3.09 2.48 14.89
N LEU A 316 3.73 3.50 14.32
CA LEU A 316 3.84 4.82 14.95
C LEU A 316 3.60 5.90 13.90
N GLY A 317 2.57 6.72 14.08
CA GLY A 317 2.13 7.68 13.06
C GLY A 317 1.50 7.04 11.81
N CYS A 318 1.24 5.73 11.85
CA CYS A 318 0.77 4.88 10.76
C CYS A 318 -0.38 3.97 11.21
N ARG A 319 -1.40 4.52 11.90
CA ARG A 319 -2.59 3.74 12.30
C ARG A 319 -3.13 2.90 11.14
N PRO A 320 -3.58 1.65 11.37
CA PRO A 320 -4.23 0.87 10.33
C PRO A 320 -5.45 1.61 9.79
N GLU A 321 -5.76 1.45 8.51
CA GLU A 321 -6.83 2.22 7.90
C GLU A 321 -7.73 1.43 6.96
N ALA A 322 -8.99 1.85 6.92
CA ALA A 322 -9.88 1.65 5.80
C ALA A 322 -10.20 3.03 5.22
N THR A 323 -10.36 3.14 3.91
CA THR A 323 -10.51 4.44 3.26
C THR A 323 -11.82 4.52 2.47
N MET A 324 -12.50 5.66 2.59
CA MET A 324 -13.63 6.05 1.76
C MET A 324 -13.18 7.20 0.87
N LEU A 325 -13.02 6.94 -0.42
CA LEU A 325 -12.67 7.93 -1.42
C LEU A 325 -13.94 8.47 -2.08
N THR A 326 -13.97 9.74 -2.42
CA THR A 326 -15.07 10.34 -3.20
C THR A 326 -14.49 11.12 -4.36
N LEU A 327 -14.91 10.78 -5.58
CA LEU A 327 -14.46 11.48 -6.78
C LEU A 327 -15.18 12.83 -6.88
N ARG A 328 -14.41 13.88 -7.14
CA ARG A 328 -14.88 15.26 -7.27
C ARG A 328 -14.37 15.89 -8.55
N CYS A 329 -15.21 16.69 -9.21
CA CYS A 329 -14.79 17.65 -10.21
C CYS A 329 -13.91 18.70 -9.54
N GLN A 330 -12.75 18.98 -10.13
CA GLN A 330 -11.91 20.06 -9.63
C GLN A 330 -12.64 21.40 -9.84
N PRO A 331 -12.84 22.23 -8.79
CA PRO A 331 -13.49 23.52 -8.96
C PRO A 331 -12.65 24.39 -9.91
N PHE A 332 -13.32 25.05 -10.85
CA PHE A 332 -12.68 25.99 -11.77
C PHE A 332 -12.12 27.15 -10.95
N THR A 333 -10.82 27.15 -10.67
CA THR A 333 -10.13 28.32 -10.15
C THR A 333 -9.88 29.26 -11.32
N SER A 334 -10.74 30.28 -11.47
CA SER A 334 -10.41 31.43 -12.31
C SER A 334 -9.18 32.09 -11.72
N SER A 335 -8.02 31.87 -12.34
CA SER A 335 -6.86 32.71 -12.09
C SER A 335 -7.18 34.08 -12.69
N LEU A 336 -7.80 34.95 -11.89
CA LEU A 336 -7.74 36.38 -12.12
C LEU A 336 -6.29 36.79 -11.94
N THR A 337 -5.56 36.82 -13.06
CA THR A 337 -4.34 37.60 -13.22
C THR A 337 -4.68 39.06 -12.93
N THR A 338 -4.25 39.56 -11.78
CA THR A 338 -4.06 40.99 -11.52
C THR A 338 -2.67 41.42 -11.93
#